data_AF-A0A0P7YYZ2-F1
#
_entry.id   AF-A0A0P7YYZ2-F1
#
_cell.length_a   1.000
_cell.length_b   1.000
_cell.length_c   1.000
_cell.angle_alpha   90.00
_cell.angle_beta   90.00
_cell.angle_gamma   90.00
#
_symmetry.space_group_name_H-M   'P 1'
#
loop_
_entity.id
_entity.type
_entity.pdbx_description
1 polymer ?
#
loop_
_entity_poly.entity_id
_entity_poly.type
_entity_poly.pdbx_seq_one_letter_code
_entity_poly.pdbx_strand_id
1 'polypeptide(L)'
;MFDRSYYPCLEKTQGLPFTFYVRAGHDGTGTRRAIESIATGLRWKLIQDPLVCRGEYTTEFEEQCRELGMYVAASLDAGLI
;
A
#
# COMPACT_ATOMS: atom_id res chain seq x y z
N MET A 1 5.26 -9.24 8.64
CA MET A 1 6.69 -8.87 8.67
C MET A 1 7.25 -9.11 7.27
N PHE A 2 7.74 -8.06 6.62
CA PHE A 2 8.22 -8.13 5.22
C PHE A 2 9.56 -8.89 5.07
N ASP A 3 10.32 -9.06 6.15
CA ASP A 3 11.61 -9.76 6.13
C ASP A 3 11.54 -11.19 5.59
N ARG A 4 10.42 -11.88 5.83
CA ARG A 4 10.22 -13.26 5.34
C ARG A 4 9.87 -13.31 3.86
N SER A 5 9.29 -12.25 3.30
CA SER A 5 8.85 -12.18 1.91
C SER A 5 9.82 -11.44 1.01
N TYR A 6 10.74 -10.64 1.55
CA TYR A 6 11.59 -9.75 0.76
C TYR A 6 12.43 -10.50 -0.28
N TYR A 7 13.33 -11.40 0.16
CA TYR A 7 14.20 -12.13 -0.76
C TYR A 7 13.45 -13.04 -1.74
N PRO A 8 12.42 -13.81 -1.32
CA PRO A 8 11.62 -14.60 -2.25
C PRO A 8 10.92 -13.79 -3.34
N CYS A 9 10.55 -12.54 -3.05
CA CYS A 9 9.81 -11.68 -3.97
C CYS A 9 10.72 -10.81 -4.86
N LEU A 10 11.95 -10.55 -4.44
CA LEU A 10 12.85 -9.55 -5.04
C LEU A 10 13.03 -9.67 -6.56
N GLU A 11 13.14 -10.89 -7.09
CA GLU A 11 13.32 -11.12 -8.53
C GLU A 11 12.03 -11.52 -9.25
N LYS A 12 10.99 -11.87 -8.49
CA LYS A 12 9.74 -12.45 -9.04
C LYS A 12 8.61 -11.45 -9.21
N THR A 13 8.68 -10.33 -8.49
CA THR A 13 7.55 -9.41 -8.33
C THR A 13 7.88 -7.97 -8.75
N GLN A 14 8.99 -7.78 -9.45
CA GLN A 14 9.38 -6.45 -9.93
C GLN A 14 8.32 -5.88 -10.87
N GLY A 15 8.03 -4.58 -10.71
CA GLY A 15 7.06 -3.87 -11.53
C GLY A 15 5.60 -4.08 -11.13
N LEU A 16 5.31 -4.98 -10.17
CA LEU A 16 3.92 -5.21 -9.76
C LEU A 16 3.30 -3.92 -9.20
N PRO A 17 2.03 -3.64 -9.57
CA PRO A 17 1.29 -2.52 -9.00
C PRO A 17 0.99 -2.76 -7.52
N PHE A 18 1.11 -1.69 -6.74
CA PHE A 18 1.00 -1.75 -5.28
C PHE A 18 0.39 -0.48 -4.71
N THR A 19 -0.37 -0.62 -3.65
CA THR A 19 -0.75 0.44 -2.72
C THR A 19 -1.02 -0.18 -1.35
N PHE A 20 -1.21 0.64 -0.32
CA PHE A 20 -1.46 0.18 1.03
C PHE A 20 -2.19 1.24 1.86
N TYR A 21 -2.71 0.82 3.00
CA TYR A 21 -3.21 1.71 4.03
C TYR A 21 -2.62 1.35 5.38
N VAL A 22 -2.50 2.33 6.28
CA VAL A 22 -2.05 2.14 7.65
C VAL A 22 -2.95 2.91 8.61
N ARG A 23 -3.29 2.28 9.74
CA ARG A 23 -3.90 2.98 10.87
C ARG A 23 -2.81 3.45 11.82
N ALA A 24 -2.80 4.73 12.16
CA ALA A 24 -1.80 5.30 13.05
C ALA A 24 -2.45 6.19 14.10
N GLY A 25 -2.10 5.99 15.37
CA GLY A 25 -2.61 6.84 16.45
C GLY A 25 -2.12 8.29 16.37
N HIS A 26 -0.86 8.51 15.96
CA HIS A 26 -0.29 9.85 15.85
C HIS A 26 -0.10 10.34 14.41
N ASP A 27 0.93 9.90 13.66
CA ASP A 27 1.17 10.45 12.30
C ASP A 27 1.38 9.38 11.22
N GLY A 28 1.70 8.14 11.57
CA GLY A 28 1.87 7.02 10.62
C GLY A 28 3.06 7.17 9.67
N THR A 29 3.86 8.23 9.80
CA THR A 29 4.92 8.60 8.85
C THR A 29 6.04 7.58 8.85
N GLY A 30 6.41 7.07 10.04
CA GLY A 30 7.44 6.05 10.18
C GLY A 30 7.06 4.75 9.49
N THR A 31 5.82 4.28 9.68
CA THR A 31 5.29 3.06 9.04
C THR A 31 5.19 3.24 7.53
N ARG A 32 4.68 4.39 7.06
CA ARG A 32 4.62 4.73 5.64
C ARG A 32 6.01 4.65 4.98
N ARG A 33 7.00 5.33 5.56
CA ARG A 33 8.38 5.33 5.05
C ARG A 33 9.00 3.94 5.04
N ALA A 34 8.75 3.13 6.08
CA ALA A 34 9.27 1.77 6.14
C ALA A 34 8.70 0.89 5.01
N ILE A 35 7.38 0.98 4.76
CA ILE A 35 6.74 0.24 3.66
C ILE A 35 7.25 0.74 2.30
N GLU A 36 7.34 2.06 2.11
CA GLU A 36 7.87 2.66 0.87
C GLU A 36 9.31 2.23 0.59
N SER A 37 10.17 2.16 1.62
CA SER A 37 11.54 1.67 1.49
C SER A 37 11.60 0.22 1.03
N ILE A 38 10.77 -0.65 1.60
CA ILE A 38 10.67 -2.06 1.23
C ILE A 38 10.13 -2.21 -0.20
N ALA A 39 9.05 -1.52 -0.53
CA ALA A 39 8.43 -1.56 -1.86
C ALA A 39 9.40 -1.03 -2.94
N THR A 40 10.20 -0.03 -2.61
CA THR A 40 11.28 0.47 -3.48
C THR A 40 12.34 -0.61 -3.72
N GLY A 41 12.77 -1.31 -2.66
CA GLY A 41 13.71 -2.43 -2.77
C GLY A 41 13.18 -3.57 -3.65
N LEU A 42 11.89 -3.87 -3.54
CA LEU A 42 11.17 -4.87 -4.38
C LEU A 42 10.84 -4.37 -5.78
N ARG A 43 11.08 -3.09 -6.08
CA ARG A 43 10.73 -2.41 -7.34
C ARG A 43 9.24 -2.50 -7.67
N TRP A 44 8.39 -2.43 -6.66
CA TRP A 44 6.95 -2.33 -6.86
C TRP A 44 6.57 -0.92 -7.30
N LYS A 45 5.53 -0.83 -8.14
CA LYS A 45 5.03 0.44 -8.66
C LYS A 45 3.90 0.93 -7.77
N LEU A 46 4.12 2.06 -7.08
CA LEU A 46 3.05 2.71 -6.34
C LEU A 46 2.03 3.31 -7.33
N ILE A 47 0.81 2.80 -7.32
CA ILE A 47 -0.24 3.18 -8.30
C ILE A 47 -1.30 4.14 -7.73
N GLN A 48 -1.38 4.22 -6.41
CA GLN A 48 -2.28 5.10 -5.66
C GLN A 48 -1.59 5.53 -4.38
N ASP A 49 -1.81 6.77 -3.96
CA ASP A 49 -1.23 7.30 -2.73
C ASP A 49 -1.70 6.47 -1.52
N PRO A 50 -0.78 6.06 -0.61
CA PRO A 50 -1.15 5.26 0.53
C PRO A 50 -2.05 6.04 1.50
N LEU A 51 -3.08 5.37 1.99
CA LEU A 51 -4.00 5.95 2.96
C LEU A 51 -3.43 5.85 4.38
N VAL A 52 -3.42 6.98 5.11
CA VAL A 52 -3.06 7.01 6.53
C VAL A 52 -4.31 7.35 7.34
N CYS A 53 -4.93 6.33 7.94
CA CYS A 53 -6.05 6.47 8.86
C CYS A 53 -5.53 6.97 10.21
N ARG A 54 -5.54 8.29 10.40
CA ARG A 54 -4.93 8.97 11.55
C ARG A 54 -5.93 9.17 12.69
N GLY A 55 -5.52 8.81 13.91
CA GLY A 55 -6.27 9.08 15.14
C GLY A 55 -7.09 7.88 15.62
N GLU A 56 -8.14 8.18 16.38
CA GLU A 56 -9.09 7.16 16.82
C GLU A 56 -9.81 6.54 15.62
N TYR A 57 -10.20 5.28 15.76
CA TYR A 57 -10.93 4.59 14.70
C TYR A 57 -12.27 5.27 14.46
N THR A 58 -12.57 5.48 13.18
CA THR A 58 -13.88 5.96 12.72
C THR A 58 -14.35 5.09 11.54
N THR A 59 -15.66 5.03 11.33
CA THR A 59 -16.26 4.23 10.24
C THR A 59 -15.90 4.77 8.85
N GLU A 60 -15.55 6.05 8.74
CA GLU A 60 -15.09 6.67 7.50
C GLU A 60 -13.80 6.03 6.97
N PHE A 61 -12.95 5.46 7.84
CA PHE A 61 -11.76 4.74 7.40
C PHE A 61 -12.10 3.52 6.57
N GLU A 62 -13.21 2.84 6.85
CA GLU A 62 -13.66 1.69 6.06
C GLU A 62 -14.06 2.11 4.65
N GLU A 63 -14.74 3.26 4.52
CA GLU A 63 -15.09 3.86 3.24
C GLU A 63 -13.85 4.18 2.43
N GLN A 64 -12.90 4.90 3.02
CA GLN A 64 -11.64 5.28 2.37
C GLN A 64 -10.81 4.07 1.94
N CYS A 65 -10.74 3.02 2.78
CA CYS A 65 -10.05 1.78 2.41
C CYS A 65 -10.75 1.06 1.26
N ARG A 66 -12.09 1.08 1.23
CA ARG A 66 -12.87 0.49 0.16
C ARG A 66 -12.70 1.25 -1.15
N GLU A 67 -12.74 2.57 -1.12
CA GLU A 67 -12.45 3.43 -2.27
C GLU A 67 -11.05 3.14 -2.84
N LEU A 68 -10.03 3.10 -1.98
CA LEU A 68 -8.67 2.75 -2.38
C LEU A 68 -8.62 1.39 -3.09
N GLY A 69 -9.29 0.37 -2.54
CA GLY A 69 -9.39 -0.95 -3.14
C GLY A 69 -10.13 -0.95 -4.49
N MET A 70 -11.22 -0.18 -4.59
CA MET A 70 -11.98 -0.03 -5.84
C MET A 70 -11.13 0.62 -6.94
N TYR A 71 -10.32 1.64 -6.63
CA TYR A 71 -9.41 2.24 -7.61
C TYR A 71 -8.41 1.23 -8.16
N VAL A 72 -7.84 0.39 -7.30
CA VAL A 72 -6.90 -0.67 -7.72
C VAL A 72 -7.62 -1.71 -8.59
N ALA A 73 -8.78 -2.20 -8.15
CA ALA A 73 -9.55 -3.19 -8.89
C ALA A 73 -9.98 -2.69 -10.27
N ALA A 74 -10.51 -1.46 -10.35
CA ALA A 74 -10.91 -0.84 -11.61
C ALA A 74 -9.73 -0.61 -12.54
N SER A 75 -8.57 -0.19 -12.00
CA SER A 75 -7.35 0.01 -12.81
C SER A 75 -6.85 -1.30 -13.40
N LEU A 76 -6.92 -2.39 -12.62
CA LEU A 76 -6.53 -3.72 -13.07
C LEU A 76 -7.49 -4.25 -14.15
N ASP A 77 -8.79 -4.13 -13.94
CA ASP A 77 -9.82 -4.54 -14.89
C ASP A 77 -9.72 -3.78 -16.22
N ALA A 78 -9.40 -2.49 -16.17
CA ALA A 78 -9.17 -1.65 -17.34
C ALA A 78 -7.80 -1.88 -18.03
N GLY A 79 -6.92 -2.71 -17.47
CA GLY A 79 -5.57 -2.96 -18.00
C GLY A 79 -4.64 -1.75 -17.93
N LEU A 80 -4.88 -0.81 -17.01
CA LEU A 80 -4.06 0.40 -16.82
C LEU A 80 -2.80 0.14 -15.98
N ILE A 81 -2.78 -0.96 -15.24
CA ILE A 81 -1.72 -1.38 -14.31
C ILE A 81 -1.43 -2.87 -14.42
#